data_AF-A0A7W8KBG6-F1
#
_entry.id   AF-A0A7W8KBG6-F1
#
_cell.length_a   1.000
_cell.length_b   1.000
_cell.length_c   1.000
_cell.angle_alpha   90.00
_cell.angle_beta   90.00
_cell.angle_gamma   90.00
#
_symmetry.space_group_name_H-M   'P 1'
#
loop_
_entity.id
_entity.type
_entity.pdbx_description
1 polymer ?
#
loop_
_entity_poly.entity_id
_entity_poly.type
_entity_poly.pdbx_seq_one_letter_code
_entity_poly.pdbx_strand_id
1 'polypeptide(L)'
;MKRLPVAAMACLVLASCTQVPRTEIFLMDVRSVKLPASVAATDPMDVVVEVTVGGCRRFDHVEGARTASHLTLLVYGRQPAGTGVPCTADIGWEKHTYTDPGTPARTAPFEVTVNGTGRGIVDVH
;
A
#
# COMPACT_ATOMS: atom_id res chain seq x y z
N MET A 1 51.45 -25.75 -48.45
CA MET A 1 50.78 -26.71 -47.55
C MET A 1 49.65 -25.98 -46.84
N LYS A 2 48.42 -26.50 -46.92
CA LYS A 2 47.13 -25.78 -46.75
C LYS A 2 46.55 -25.97 -45.34
N ARG A 3 46.31 -24.82 -44.69
CA ARG A 3 45.31 -24.39 -43.67
C ARG A 3 44.49 -25.43 -42.87
N LEU A 4 44.49 -25.24 -41.54
CA LEU A 4 43.57 -25.78 -40.50
C LEU A 4 42.09 -25.40 -40.75
N PRO A 5 41.13 -26.15 -40.16
CA PRO A 5 40.28 -25.55 -39.10
C PRO A 5 39.92 -26.55 -37.96
N VAL A 6 40.04 -26.19 -36.68
CA VAL A 6 39.04 -25.52 -35.81
C VAL A 6 37.69 -26.24 -35.75
N ALA A 7 37.41 -26.88 -34.61
CA ALA A 7 36.06 -27.22 -34.17
C ALA A 7 35.93 -26.92 -32.67
N ALA A 8 35.72 -25.65 -32.34
CA ALA A 8 35.34 -25.20 -31.02
C ALA A 8 33.83 -25.44 -30.85
N MET A 9 33.48 -26.45 -30.06
CA MET A 9 32.10 -26.79 -29.74
C MET A 9 31.58 -25.78 -28.71
N ALA A 10 30.91 -24.74 -29.19
CA ALA A 10 30.24 -23.75 -28.36
C ALA A 10 28.98 -24.36 -27.76
N CYS A 11 29.07 -24.86 -26.52
CA CYS A 11 27.91 -25.15 -25.70
C CYS A 11 27.21 -23.83 -25.35
N LEU A 12 26.18 -23.46 -26.11
CA LEU A 12 25.20 -22.46 -25.70
C LEU A 12 24.44 -23.01 -24.50
N VAL A 13 24.84 -22.58 -23.30
CA VAL A 13 24.02 -22.73 -22.10
C VAL A 13 22.87 -21.73 -22.25
N LEU A 14 21.71 -22.21 -22.69
CA LEU A 14 20.45 -21.46 -22.63
C LEU A 14 20.13 -21.21 -21.15
N ALA A 15 20.65 -20.12 -20.59
CA ALA A 15 20.13 -19.56 -19.36
C ALA A 15 18.71 -19.03 -19.69
N SER A 16 17.71 -19.87 -19.50
CA SER A 16 16.31 -19.43 -19.50
C SER A 16 16.15 -18.47 -18.31
N CYS A 17 16.13 -17.16 -18.61
CA CYS A 17 15.70 -16.15 -17.67
C CYS A 17 14.21 -16.36 -17.36
N THR A 18 13.89 -17.26 -16.42
CA THR A 18 12.59 -17.25 -15.78
C THR A 18 12.53 -16.01 -14.89
N GLN A 19 11.98 -14.91 -15.43
CA GLN A 19 11.65 -13.73 -14.65
C GLN A 19 10.57 -14.12 -13.66
N VAL A 20 10.97 -14.36 -12.41
CA VAL A 20 10.04 -14.58 -11.30
C VAL A 20 9.18 -13.32 -11.17
N PRO A 21 7.84 -13.43 -11.16
CA PRO A 21 6.97 -12.30 -10.93
C PRO A 21 7.37 -11.62 -9.62
N ARG A 22 7.72 -10.33 -9.68
CA ARG A 22 8.07 -9.54 -8.49
C ARG A 22 6.78 -8.98 -7.92
N THR A 23 6.66 -8.93 -6.59
CA THR A 23 5.60 -8.15 -5.95
C THR A 23 6.15 -6.77 -5.59
N GLU A 24 5.41 -5.73 -5.96
CA GLU A 24 5.68 -4.35 -5.57
C GLU A 24 4.72 -3.92 -4.47
N ILE A 25 5.23 -3.17 -3.48
CA ILE A 25 4.43 -2.49 -2.45
C ILE A 25 4.36 -1.02 -2.83
N PHE A 26 3.17 -0.43 -2.78
CA PHE A 26 2.93 0.97 -3.15
C PHE A 26 1.85 1.60 -2.27
N LEU A 27 1.78 2.94 -2.25
CA LEU A 27 0.70 3.68 -1.59
C LEU A 27 -0.56 3.62 -2.44
N MET A 28 -1.66 3.14 -1.88
CA MET A 28 -2.91 2.98 -2.60
C MET A 28 -3.61 4.32 -2.85
N ASP A 29 -4.37 4.36 -3.94
CA ASP A 29 -5.34 5.44 -4.19
C ASP A 29 -6.50 5.32 -3.19
N VAL A 30 -6.64 6.33 -2.32
CA VAL A 30 -7.70 6.42 -1.30
C VAL A 30 -8.81 7.31 -1.82
N ARG A 31 -10.00 6.73 -2.03
CA ARG A 31 -11.19 7.42 -2.54
C ARG A 31 -11.91 8.22 -1.46
N SER A 32 -12.14 7.60 -0.31
CA SER A 32 -12.86 8.23 0.80
C SER A 32 -12.26 7.83 2.14
N VAL A 33 -12.40 8.72 3.12
CA VAL A 33 -12.01 8.50 4.50
C VAL A 33 -13.17 8.93 5.37
N LYS A 34 -13.65 8.02 6.23
CA LYS A 34 -14.67 8.32 7.23
C LYS A 34 -14.03 8.39 8.60
N LEU A 35 -14.18 9.54 9.24
CA LEU A 35 -13.77 9.81 10.62
C LEU A 35 -15.04 9.93 11.48
N PRO A 36 -14.98 9.55 12.77
CA PRO A 36 -16.01 9.94 13.71
C PRO A 36 -15.98 11.46 13.91
N ALA A 37 -17.12 12.05 14.25
CA ALA A 37 -17.20 13.48 14.56
C ALA A 37 -16.40 13.82 15.83
N SER A 38 -16.47 12.93 16.83
CA SER A 38 -15.84 13.12 18.13
C SER A 38 -15.37 11.78 18.72
N VAL A 39 -14.35 11.83 19.58
CA VAL A 39 -13.89 10.68 20.38
C VAL A 39 -13.36 11.14 21.74
N ALA A 40 -13.49 10.31 22.77
CA ALA A 40 -12.87 10.62 24.05
C ALA A 40 -11.34 10.56 23.93
N ALA A 41 -10.63 11.27 24.81
CA ALA A 41 -9.17 11.38 24.74
C ALA A 41 -8.43 10.03 24.67
N THR A 42 -8.94 8.99 25.33
CA THR A 42 -8.28 7.67 25.42
C THR A 42 -9.03 6.52 24.73
N ASP A 43 -10.21 6.77 24.18
CA ASP A 43 -11.03 5.71 23.59
C ASP A 43 -10.49 5.26 22.23
N PRO A 44 -10.68 4.00 21.84
CA PRO A 44 -10.39 3.57 20.47
C PRO A 44 -11.17 4.40 19.44
N MET A 45 -10.50 4.80 18.36
CA MET A 45 -11.11 5.57 17.27
C MET A 45 -10.94 4.83 15.94
N ASP A 46 -12.05 4.51 15.28
CA ASP A 46 -12.04 3.86 13.97
C ASP A 46 -11.94 4.87 12.83
N VAL A 47 -10.97 4.68 11.95
CA VAL A 47 -10.81 5.39 10.68
C VAL A 47 -11.09 4.39 9.56
N VAL A 48 -12.14 4.65 8.79
CA VAL A 48 -12.49 3.79 7.64
C VAL A 48 -11.95 4.42 6.36
N VAL A 49 -11.05 3.71 5.68
CA VAL A 49 -10.49 4.10 4.39
C VAL A 49 -11.11 3.27 3.27
N GLU A 50 -11.53 3.91 2.19
CA GLU A 50 -11.99 3.24 0.96
C GLU A 50 -10.89 3.32 -0.10
N VAL A 51 -10.39 2.18 -0.57
CA VAL A 51 -9.24 2.09 -1.48
C VAL A 51 -9.59 1.39 -2.79
N THR A 52 -8.81 1.71 -3.83
CA THR A 52 -8.94 1.08 -5.15
C THR A 52 -8.39 -0.34 -5.12
N VAL A 53 -9.18 -1.33 -5.53
CA VAL A 53 -8.76 -2.73 -5.72
C VAL A 53 -9.07 -3.20 -7.13
N GLY A 54 -8.57 -4.38 -7.51
CA GLY A 54 -8.75 -4.93 -8.84
C GLY A 54 -7.62 -4.53 -9.79
N GLY A 55 -7.61 -5.08 -11.00
CA GLY A 55 -6.55 -4.87 -11.99
C GLY A 55 -5.15 -5.12 -11.43
N CYS A 56 -4.99 -6.25 -10.75
CA CYS A 56 -3.81 -6.69 -9.98
C CYS A 56 -3.56 -6.00 -8.63
N ARG A 57 -4.23 -4.89 -8.33
CA ARG A 57 -4.05 -4.17 -7.07
C ARG A 57 -4.83 -4.87 -5.96
N ARG A 58 -4.15 -5.12 -4.83
CA ARG A 58 -4.76 -5.66 -3.63
C ARG A 58 -4.37 -4.80 -2.43
N PHE A 59 -5.28 -4.65 -1.49
CA PHE A 59 -4.95 -4.10 -0.18
C PHE A 59 -3.93 -4.99 0.52
N ASP A 60 -2.99 -4.36 1.22
CA ASP A 60 -2.00 -5.05 2.04
C ASP A 60 -2.19 -4.75 3.52
N HIS A 61 -1.97 -3.50 3.92
CA HIS A 61 -2.15 -3.06 5.30
C HIS A 61 -2.27 -1.54 5.41
N VAL A 62 -2.74 -1.08 6.57
CA VAL A 62 -2.64 0.33 6.98
C VAL A 62 -1.56 0.42 8.05
N GLU A 63 -0.59 1.30 7.84
CA GLU A 63 0.39 1.68 8.85
C GLU A 63 -0.05 3.00 9.48
N GLY A 64 0.01 3.09 10.81
CA GLY A 64 -0.37 4.29 11.56
C GLY A 64 0.75 4.77 12.45
N ALA A 65 1.06 6.06 12.36
CA ALA A 65 1.95 6.78 13.26
C ALA A 65 1.17 7.90 13.93
N ARG A 66 1.38 8.09 15.23
CA ARG A 66 0.55 9.02 15.98
C ARG A 66 1.29 9.81 17.05
N THR A 67 0.73 10.97 17.37
CA THR A 67 1.07 11.80 18.53
C THR A 67 -0.19 12.08 19.35
N ALA A 68 -0.10 12.95 20.35
CA ALA A 68 -1.27 13.42 21.10
C ALA A 68 -2.22 14.27 20.25
N SER A 69 -1.75 14.97 19.22
CA SER A 69 -2.56 15.90 18.42
C SER A 69 -2.73 15.49 16.95
N HIS A 70 -2.13 14.39 16.51
CA HIS A 70 -2.12 14.00 15.10
C HIS A 70 -2.09 12.49 14.92
N LEU A 71 -2.88 11.97 13.98
CA LEU A 71 -2.79 10.63 13.41
C LEU A 71 -2.39 10.71 11.93
N THR A 72 -1.31 10.02 11.56
CA THR A 72 -0.89 9.82 10.17
C THR A 72 -1.07 8.37 9.78
N LEU A 73 -1.81 8.13 8.71
CA LEU A 73 -2.02 6.80 8.14
C LEU A 73 -1.38 6.70 6.74
N LEU A 74 -0.69 5.61 6.50
CA LEU A 74 -0.23 5.19 5.17
C LEU A 74 -0.96 3.92 4.79
N VAL A 75 -1.62 3.94 3.64
CA VAL A 75 -2.40 2.80 3.14
C VAL A 75 -1.62 2.13 2.02
N TYR A 76 -1.16 0.90 2.29
CA TYR A 76 -0.32 0.15 1.37
C TYR A 76 -1.11 -0.92 0.64
N GLY A 77 -0.75 -1.09 -0.62
CA GLY A 77 -1.22 -2.14 -1.49
C GLY A 77 -0.06 -2.93 -2.07
N ARG A 78 -0.40 -4.06 -2.66
CA ARG A 78 0.53 -4.91 -3.40
C ARG A 78 -0.01 -5.19 -4.79
N GLN A 79 0.91 -5.26 -5.75
CA GLN A 79 0.61 -5.72 -7.10
C GLN A 79 1.78 -6.54 -7.65
N PRO A 80 1.52 -7.55 -8.50
CA PRO A 80 2.56 -8.14 -9.35
C PRO A 80 3.13 -7.06 -10.29
N ALA A 81 4.45 -7.12 -10.48
CA ALA A 81 5.24 -6.21 -11.29
C ALA A 81 6.22 -7.03 -12.16
N GLY A 82 6.47 -6.53 -13.37
CA GLY A 82 7.35 -7.17 -14.35
C GLY A 82 6.76 -7.13 -15.76
N THR A 83 7.62 -7.39 -16.74
CA THR A 83 7.20 -7.50 -18.15
C THR A 83 6.28 -8.69 -18.34
N GLY A 84 5.12 -8.45 -18.99
CA GLY A 84 4.18 -9.52 -19.35
C GLY A 84 3.26 -9.99 -18.21
N VAL A 85 3.17 -9.26 -17.09
CA VAL A 85 2.17 -9.53 -16.05
C VAL A 85 0.78 -9.12 -16.58
N PRO A 86 -0.14 -10.07 -16.82
CA PRO A 86 -1.49 -9.72 -17.26
C PRO A 86 -2.31 -9.24 -16.06
N CYS A 87 -2.86 -8.04 -16.17
CA CYS A 87 -3.81 -7.49 -15.21
C CYS A 87 -5.17 -7.35 -15.87
N THR A 88 -6.20 -7.74 -15.14
CA THR A 88 -7.59 -7.58 -15.55
C THR A 88 -7.99 -6.10 -15.52
N ALA A 89 -9.06 -5.73 -16.23
CA ALA A 89 -9.54 -4.34 -16.28
C ALA A 89 -10.60 -4.04 -15.19
N ASP A 90 -10.93 -5.01 -14.33
CA ASP A 90 -11.86 -4.84 -13.24
C ASP A 90 -11.25 -3.92 -12.17
N ILE A 91 -11.92 -2.81 -11.89
CA ILE A 91 -11.53 -1.88 -10.82
C ILE A 91 -12.72 -1.76 -9.87
N GLY A 92 -12.44 -1.95 -8.58
CA GLY A 92 -13.42 -1.89 -7.51
C GLY A 92 -12.93 -1.05 -6.35
N TRP A 93 -13.76 -0.97 -5.32
CA TRP A 93 -13.50 -0.20 -4.11
C TRP A 93 -13.76 -1.08 -2.88
N GLU A 94 -12.81 -1.14 -1.96
CA GLU A 94 -12.92 -1.87 -0.70
C GLU A 94 -12.72 -0.95 0.50
N LYS A 95 -13.44 -1.21 1.59
CA LYS A 95 -13.33 -0.46 2.83
C LYS A 95 -12.52 -1.25 3.85
N HIS A 96 -11.54 -0.58 4.47
CA HIS A 96 -10.74 -1.14 5.55
C HIS A 96 -10.77 -0.20 6.75
N THR A 97 -10.77 -0.78 7.95
CA THR A 97 -10.78 -0.03 9.21
C THR A 97 -9.40 -0.10 9.84
N TYR A 98 -8.89 1.08 10.21
CA TYR A 98 -7.77 1.21 11.14
C TYR A 98 -8.32 1.71 12.48
N THR A 99 -7.95 1.05 13.58
CA THR A 99 -8.35 1.45 14.93
C THR A 99 -7.18 2.11 15.64
N ASP A 100 -7.27 3.41 15.89
CA ASP A 100 -6.32 4.16 16.72
C ASP A 100 -6.61 3.88 18.21
N PRO A 101 -5.65 3.35 18.99
CA PRO A 101 -5.91 2.85 20.34
C PRO A 101 -6.10 3.93 21.41
N GLY A 102 -5.94 5.22 21.09
CA GLY A 102 -6.15 6.30 22.06
C GLY A 102 -5.02 6.50 23.08
N THR A 103 -3.90 5.77 22.97
CA THR A 103 -2.63 6.05 23.71
C THR A 103 -1.48 6.53 22.80
N PRO A 104 -0.84 7.69 23.07
CA PRO A 104 -1.08 8.64 24.17
C PRO A 104 -2.46 9.30 24.08
N ALA A 105 -2.96 9.89 25.18
CA ALA A 105 -4.25 10.57 25.17
C ALA A 105 -4.29 11.68 24.11
N ARG A 106 -5.39 11.78 23.37
CA ARG A 106 -5.60 12.80 22.34
C ARG A 106 -5.78 14.17 22.98
N THR A 107 -5.30 15.21 22.30
CA THR A 107 -5.52 16.62 22.65
C THR A 107 -6.21 17.33 21.50
N ALA A 108 -7.06 18.30 21.80
CA ALA A 108 -7.70 19.12 20.77
C ALA A 108 -6.76 20.23 20.27
N PRO A 109 -6.69 20.50 18.94
CA PRO A 109 -7.31 19.73 17.87
C PRO A 109 -6.58 18.41 17.59
N PHE A 110 -7.33 17.37 17.20
CA PHE A 110 -6.77 16.10 16.77
C PHE A 110 -6.93 15.92 15.25
N GLU A 111 -5.84 16.09 14.51
CA GLU A 111 -5.84 16.03 13.04
C GLU A 111 -5.65 14.59 12.54
N VAL A 112 -6.21 14.28 11.37
CA VAL A 112 -5.99 12.99 10.69
C VAL A 112 -5.51 13.21 9.25
N THR A 113 -4.38 12.60 8.91
CA THR A 113 -3.78 12.62 7.57
C THR A 113 -3.72 11.21 7.00
N VAL A 114 -4.08 11.03 5.73
CA VAL A 114 -3.99 9.73 5.03
C VAL A 114 -3.24 9.89 3.72
N ASN A 115 -2.15 9.14 3.53
CA ASN A 115 -1.24 9.23 2.38
C ASN A 115 -0.77 10.68 2.14
N GLY A 116 -0.37 11.37 3.20
CA GLY A 116 0.10 12.77 3.15
C GLY A 116 -0.99 13.82 2.91
N THR A 117 -2.26 13.42 2.72
CA THR A 117 -3.38 14.34 2.52
C THR A 117 -4.18 14.52 3.82
N GLY A 118 -4.35 15.76 4.28
CA GLY A 118 -5.21 16.08 5.44
C GLY A 118 -6.67 15.72 5.17
N ARG A 119 -7.32 15.01 6.09
CA ARG A 119 -8.69 14.49 5.92
C ARG A 119 -9.73 15.13 6.83
N GLY A 120 -9.30 15.69 7.96
CA GLY A 120 -10.19 16.39 8.88
C GLY A 120 -9.63 16.48 10.30
N ILE A 121 -10.42 17.11 11.16
CA ILE A 121 -10.19 17.24 12.60
C ILE A 121 -11.28 16.44 13.31
N VAL A 122 -10.90 15.70 14.34
CA VAL A 122 -11.83 14.98 15.22
C VAL A 122 -11.91 15.74 16.55
N ASP A 123 -13.13 15.97 17.02
CA ASP A 123 -13.37 16.65 18.30
C ASP A 123 -13.01 15.72 19.48
N VAL A 124 -12.23 16.23 20.42
CA VAL A 124 -11.81 15.49 21.63
C VAL A 124 -12.61 15.98 22.84
N HIS A 125 -13.17 15.05 23.61
CA HIS A 125 -13.95 15.32 24.83
C HIS A 125 -13.55 14.42 26.01
#